data_AF-A0A3L6LWV7-F1
#
_entry.id   AF-A0A3L6LWV7-F1
#
_cell.length_a   1.000
_cell.length_b   1.000
_cell.length_c   1.000
_cell.angle_alpha   90.00
_cell.angle_beta   90.00
_cell.angle_gamma   90.00
#
_symmetry.space_group_name_H-M   'P 1'
#
loop_
_entity.id
_entity.type
_entity.pdbx_description
1 polymer ?
#
loop_
_entity_poly.entity_id
_entity_poly.type
_entity_poly.pdbx_seq_one_letter_code
_entity_poly.pdbx_strand_id
1 'polypeptide(L)'
;MADVPSGEDIQELLQAQLRWVEEGGHPAEGPLMQFVAMRDNERREERYNDGDDFALMEAIYSCSCHGLKMPDWVAAGFRHGYQQILACNAKSLDDVFGRPFPKGKHLNALRKRRNIRFAIWNKVVEILRAEPGTPVNRALFKRVGREVSPPVGGSEAEEIYYEAKKMMPFSHSEVGE
;
A
#
# COMPACT_ATOMS: atom_id res chain seq x y z
N MET A 1 8.41 19.00 -4.96
CA MET A 1 7.45 18.71 -3.88
C MET A 1 6.09 19.17 -4.35
N ALA A 2 5.24 18.24 -4.78
CA ALA A 2 3.82 18.55 -4.98
C ALA A 2 3.21 18.93 -3.62
N ASP A 3 2.36 19.95 -3.62
CA ASP A 3 1.72 20.46 -2.40
C ASP A 3 0.88 19.37 -1.74
N VAL A 4 0.73 19.41 -0.41
CA VAL A 4 -0.18 18.48 0.26
C VAL A 4 -1.61 18.89 -0.13
N PRO A 5 -2.40 18.00 -0.77
CA PRO A 5 -3.77 18.32 -1.14
C PRO A 5 -4.54 18.74 0.11
N SER A 6 -5.27 19.84 0.00
CA SER A 6 -6.18 20.31 1.03
C SER A 6 -7.32 19.30 1.24
N GLY A 7 -8.08 19.46 2.33
CA GLY A 7 -9.27 18.63 2.57
C GLY A 7 -10.31 18.76 1.44
N GLU A 8 -10.37 19.92 0.78
CA GLU A 8 -11.25 20.16 -0.36
C GLU A 8 -10.80 19.37 -1.61
N ASP A 9 -9.49 19.30 -1.87
CA ASP A 9 -8.92 18.53 -2.98
C ASP A 9 -9.19 17.02 -2.82
N ILE A 10 -9.08 16.50 -1.59
CA ILE A 10 -9.38 15.09 -1.30
C ILE A 10 -10.86 14.81 -1.52
N GLN A 11 -11.75 15.71 -1.10
CA GLN A 11 -13.19 15.55 -1.30
C GLN A 11 -13.55 15.56 -2.79
N GLU A 12 -12.92 16.42 -3.59
CA GLU A 12 -13.13 16.43 -5.03
C GLU A 12 -12.66 15.12 -5.69
N LEU A 13 -11.50 14.61 -5.30
CA LEU A 13 -10.98 13.32 -5.78
C LEU A 13 -11.90 12.15 -5.39
N LEU A 14 -12.47 12.16 -4.18
CA LEU A 14 -13.47 11.17 -3.75
C LEU A 14 -14.73 11.23 -4.62
N GLN A 15 -15.26 12.42 -4.90
CA GLN A 15 -16.42 12.57 -5.78
C GLN A 15 -16.12 12.14 -7.22
N ALA A 16 -14.95 12.48 -7.74
CA ALA A 16 -14.50 12.03 -9.05
C ALA A 16 -14.33 10.50 -9.11
N GLN A 17 -13.84 9.88 -8.04
CA GLN A 17 -13.75 8.44 -7.91
C GLN A 17 -15.12 7.76 -7.91
N LEU A 18 -16.09 8.32 -7.20
CA LEU A 18 -17.46 7.77 -7.18
C LEU A 18 -18.09 7.82 -8.58
N ARG A 19 -18.01 8.97 -9.26
CA ARG A 19 -18.51 9.11 -10.64
C ARG A 19 -17.86 8.11 -11.59
N TRP A 20 -16.53 7.94 -11.52
CA TRP A 20 -15.80 6.97 -12.33
C TRP A 20 -16.34 5.54 -12.19
N VAL A 21 -16.62 5.12 -10.94
CA VAL A 21 -17.15 3.78 -10.67
C VAL A 21 -18.60 3.65 -11.15
N GLU A 22 -19.43 4.68 -10.96
CA GLU A 22 -20.82 4.72 -11.45
C GLU A 22 -20.90 4.61 -12.98
N GLU A 23 -19.93 5.19 -13.69
CA GLU A 23 -19.81 5.13 -15.15
C GLU A 23 -19.22 3.78 -15.65
N GLY A 24 -18.93 2.84 -14.74
CA GLY A 24 -18.43 1.50 -15.06
C GLY A 24 -16.90 1.38 -15.12
N GLY A 25 -16.17 2.42 -14.69
CA GLY A 25 -14.73 2.40 -14.58
C GLY A 25 -14.22 1.44 -13.49
N HIS A 26 -13.04 0.86 -13.69
CA HIS A 26 -12.45 -0.03 -12.70
C HIS A 26 -12.02 0.76 -11.45
N PRO A 27 -12.42 0.40 -10.22
CA PRO A 27 -12.14 1.21 -9.02
C PRO A 27 -10.66 1.52 -8.79
N ALA A 28 -9.76 0.59 -9.15
CA ALA A 28 -8.32 0.81 -9.00
C ALA A 28 -7.74 1.81 -10.02
N GLU A 29 -8.41 2.08 -11.12
CA GLU A 29 -7.94 2.98 -12.18
C GLU A 29 -8.58 4.36 -12.10
N GLY A 30 -9.41 4.60 -11.08
CA GLY A 30 -10.09 5.88 -10.90
C GLY A 30 -9.17 6.99 -10.37
N PRO A 31 -9.63 8.26 -10.44
CA PRO A 31 -8.81 9.44 -10.15
C PRO A 31 -8.15 9.43 -8.77
N LEU A 32 -8.87 8.99 -7.73
CA LEU A 32 -8.31 8.95 -6.38
C LEU A 32 -7.15 7.96 -6.28
N MET A 33 -7.34 6.76 -6.84
CA MET A 33 -6.33 5.71 -6.78
C MET A 33 -5.10 6.06 -7.63
N GLN A 34 -5.32 6.69 -8.79
CA GLN A 34 -4.23 7.24 -9.61
C GLN A 34 -3.44 8.33 -8.89
N PHE A 35 -4.12 9.25 -8.20
CA PHE A 35 -3.48 10.30 -7.42
C PHE A 35 -2.62 9.73 -6.27
N VAL A 36 -3.17 8.79 -5.50
CA VAL A 36 -2.43 8.12 -4.42
C VAL A 36 -1.20 7.38 -4.97
N ALA A 37 -1.37 6.64 -6.06
CA ALA A 37 -0.28 5.91 -6.71
C ALA A 37 0.83 6.84 -7.21
N MET A 38 0.47 7.98 -7.82
CA MET A 38 1.43 9.00 -8.26
C MET A 38 2.24 9.54 -7.08
N ARG A 39 1.60 9.91 -5.97
CA ARG A 39 2.30 10.40 -4.77
C ARG A 39 3.20 9.36 -4.13
N ASP A 40 2.75 8.10 -4.06
CA ASP A 40 3.59 7.04 -3.53
C ASP A 40 4.79 6.74 -4.44
N ASN A 41 4.69 7.01 -5.75
CA ASN A 41 5.84 6.90 -6.66
C ASN A 41 6.92 7.96 -6.39
N GLU A 42 6.57 9.14 -5.88
CA GLU A 42 7.57 10.13 -5.44
C GLU A 42 8.42 9.57 -4.27
N ARG A 43 7.76 8.93 -3.30
CA ARG A 43 8.46 8.27 -2.18
C ARG A 43 9.30 7.07 -2.63
N ARG A 44 8.88 6.38 -3.68
CA ARG A 44 9.66 5.28 -4.29
C ARG A 44 10.87 5.81 -5.03
N GLU A 45 10.75 6.97 -5.67
CA GLU A 45 11.89 7.64 -6.31
C GLU A 45 12.95 8.02 -5.27
N GLU A 46 12.54 8.60 -4.13
CA GLU A 46 13.44 8.88 -3.00
C GLU A 46 14.17 7.61 -2.52
N ARG A 47 13.42 6.53 -2.25
CA ARG A 47 14.00 5.23 -1.86
C ARG A 47 14.96 4.66 -2.90
N TYR A 48 14.59 4.76 -4.18
CA TYR A 48 15.43 4.30 -5.28
C TYR A 48 16.76 5.06 -5.33
N ASN A 49 16.70 6.39 -5.18
CA ASN A 49 17.89 7.24 -5.12
C ASN A 49 18.76 6.96 -3.88
N ASP A 50 18.17 6.49 -2.79
CA ASP A 50 18.86 6.05 -1.57
C ASP A 50 19.42 4.61 -1.65
N GLY A 51 19.29 3.95 -2.81
CA GLY A 51 19.86 2.61 -3.07
C GLY A 51 18.92 1.43 -2.80
N ASP A 52 17.62 1.67 -2.63
CA ASP A 52 16.62 0.62 -2.61
C ASP A 52 16.17 0.28 -4.05
N ASP A 53 16.95 -0.56 -4.72
CA ASP A 53 16.69 -0.96 -6.12
C ASP A 53 15.31 -1.59 -6.33
N PHE A 54 14.72 -2.20 -5.28
CA PHE A 54 13.39 -2.80 -5.38
C PHE A 54 12.27 -1.77 -5.49
N ALA A 55 12.50 -0.52 -5.06
CA ALA A 55 11.53 0.57 -5.20
C ALA A 55 11.15 0.84 -6.67
N LEU A 56 12.07 0.57 -7.61
CA LEU A 56 11.80 0.65 -9.05
C LEU A 56 10.71 -0.36 -9.48
N MET A 57 10.80 -1.61 -9.02
CA MET A 57 9.81 -2.64 -9.34
C MET A 57 8.44 -2.34 -8.72
N GLU A 58 8.43 -1.75 -7.52
CA GLU A 58 7.20 -1.29 -6.88
C GLU A 58 6.53 -0.17 -7.69
N ALA A 59 7.31 0.77 -8.25
CA ALA A 59 6.79 1.85 -9.07
C ALA A 59 6.25 1.35 -10.42
N ILE A 60 6.93 0.40 -11.07
CA ILE A 60 6.43 -0.28 -12.29
C ILE A 60 5.09 -0.95 -12.01
N TYR A 61 5.02 -1.73 -10.92
CA TYR A 61 3.79 -2.41 -10.52
C TYR A 61 2.67 -1.41 -10.28
N SER A 62 2.94 -0.35 -9.51
CA SER A 62 1.96 0.71 -9.23
C SER A 62 1.44 1.35 -10.53
N CYS A 63 2.32 1.73 -11.45
CA CYS A 63 1.89 2.32 -12.72
C CYS A 63 0.98 1.36 -13.51
N SER A 64 1.32 0.06 -13.54
CA SER A 64 0.53 -0.95 -14.24
C SER A 64 -0.84 -1.20 -13.63
N CYS A 65 -0.97 -1.13 -12.30
CA CYS A 65 -2.23 -1.36 -11.59
C CYS A 65 -3.23 -0.21 -11.71
N HIS A 66 -2.74 1.00 -12.00
CA HIS A 66 -3.53 2.22 -11.98
C HIS A 66 -3.65 2.88 -13.37
N GLY A 67 -3.14 2.23 -14.42
CA GLY A 67 -3.16 2.77 -15.79
C GLY A 67 -2.31 4.02 -15.97
N LEU A 68 -1.29 4.23 -15.12
CA LEU A 68 -0.45 5.42 -15.18
C LEU A 68 0.64 5.29 -16.24
N LYS A 69 0.95 6.40 -16.90
CA LYS A 69 2.20 6.52 -17.67
C LYS A 69 3.38 6.40 -16.69
N MET A 70 4.36 5.56 -17.04
CA MET A 70 5.59 5.43 -16.25
C MET A 70 6.34 6.78 -16.21
N PRO A 71 6.77 7.24 -15.02
CA PRO A 71 7.70 8.36 -14.90
C PRO A 71 9.04 8.09 -15.59
N ASP A 72 9.76 9.15 -15.95
CA ASP A 72 11.03 9.04 -16.68
C ASP A 72 12.07 8.24 -15.90
N TRP A 73 12.17 8.43 -14.58
CA TRP A 73 13.10 7.66 -13.73
C TRP A 73 12.77 6.16 -13.73
N VAL A 74 11.48 5.80 -13.75
CA VAL A 74 11.03 4.40 -13.80
C VAL A 74 11.40 3.78 -15.14
N ALA A 75 11.11 4.48 -16.24
CA ALA A 75 11.42 4.00 -17.58
C ALA A 75 12.94 3.90 -17.84
N ALA A 76 13.72 4.86 -17.35
CA ALA A 76 15.17 4.86 -17.44
C ALA A 76 15.79 3.76 -16.59
N GLY A 77 15.36 3.62 -15.33
CA GLY A 77 15.83 2.59 -14.40
C GLY A 77 15.55 1.18 -14.94
N PHE A 78 14.32 0.92 -15.42
CA PHE A 78 13.98 -0.37 -16.02
C PHE A 78 14.87 -0.69 -17.23
N ARG A 79 15.03 0.27 -18.15
CA ARG A 79 15.87 0.10 -19.34
C ARG A 79 17.31 -0.19 -18.97
N HIS A 80 17.86 0.53 -18.00
CA HIS A 80 19.22 0.33 -17.54
C HIS A 80 19.41 -1.08 -16.95
N GLY A 81 18.57 -1.48 -15.99
CA GLY A 81 18.65 -2.80 -15.37
C GLY A 81 18.48 -3.92 -16.39
N TYR A 82 17.53 -3.78 -17.32
CA TYR A 82 17.32 -4.78 -18.37
C TYR A 82 18.51 -4.87 -19.34
N GLN A 83 19.14 -3.74 -19.68
CA GLN A 83 20.37 -3.74 -20.47
C GLN A 83 21.53 -4.47 -19.78
N GLN A 84 21.71 -4.32 -18.45
CA GLN A 84 22.74 -5.05 -17.71
C GLN A 84 22.55 -6.57 -17.78
N ILE A 85 21.29 -7.03 -17.80
CA ILE A 85 20.97 -8.45 -17.97
C ILE A 85 21.29 -8.92 -19.38
N LEU A 86 20.85 -8.19 -20.41
CA LEU A 86 21.10 -8.55 -21.81
C LEU A 86 22.60 -8.53 -22.16
N ALA A 87 23.36 -7.64 -21.54
CA ALA A 87 24.81 -7.56 -21.69
C ALA A 87 25.58 -8.61 -20.88
N CYS A 88 24.89 -9.50 -20.15
CA CYS A 88 25.48 -10.48 -19.24
C CYS A 88 26.37 -9.87 -18.12
N ASN A 89 26.13 -8.60 -17.76
CA ASN A 89 26.86 -7.92 -16.69
C ASN A 89 26.28 -8.23 -15.30
N ALA A 90 24.99 -8.55 -15.23
CA ALA A 90 24.30 -8.94 -14.00
C ALA A 90 24.07 -10.45 -13.96
N LYS A 91 24.20 -11.06 -12.78
CA LYS A 91 24.06 -12.52 -12.61
C LYS A 91 22.60 -12.95 -12.45
N SER A 92 21.73 -12.02 -12.04
CA SER A 92 20.31 -12.24 -11.82
C SER A 92 19.52 -10.94 -11.88
N LEU A 93 18.20 -11.04 -12.05
CA LEU A 93 17.29 -9.89 -11.96
C LEU A 93 17.34 -9.23 -10.58
N ASP A 94 17.56 -10.00 -9.51
CA ASP A 94 17.70 -9.48 -8.15
C ASP A 94 18.89 -8.53 -8.01
N ASP A 95 19.96 -8.71 -8.80
CA ASP A 95 21.16 -7.86 -8.74
C ASP A 95 20.93 -6.47 -9.34
N VAL A 96 19.90 -6.30 -10.17
CA VAL A 96 19.60 -5.04 -10.88
C VAL A 96 18.29 -4.39 -10.44
N PHE A 97 17.37 -5.18 -9.90
CA PHE A 97 16.03 -4.73 -9.50
C PHE A 97 15.78 -4.94 -8.01
N GLY A 98 16.81 -5.32 -7.24
CA GLY A 98 16.68 -5.60 -5.82
C GLY A 98 15.80 -6.82 -5.51
N ARG A 99 15.61 -7.07 -4.21
CA ARG A 99 14.78 -8.18 -3.72
C ARG A 99 13.52 -7.68 -3.03
N PRO A 100 12.35 -8.31 -3.29
CA PRO A 100 11.09 -7.94 -2.63
C PRO A 100 11.12 -8.18 -1.12
N PHE A 101 11.89 -9.17 -0.67
CA PHE A 101 12.01 -9.53 0.72
C PHE A 101 13.48 -9.78 1.08
N PRO A 102 13.96 -9.27 2.21
CA PRO A 102 15.30 -9.59 2.70
C PRO A 102 15.51 -11.09 2.86
N LYS A 103 16.76 -11.53 2.72
CA LYS A 103 17.14 -12.93 2.93
C LYS A 103 16.73 -13.38 4.34
N GLY A 104 16.21 -14.60 4.45
CA GLY A 104 15.80 -15.19 5.73
C GLY A 104 14.35 -14.92 6.14
N LYS A 105 13.56 -14.21 5.33
CA LYS A 105 12.11 -14.10 5.58
C LYS A 105 11.37 -15.38 5.15
N HIS A 106 10.47 -15.86 6.01
CA HIS A 106 9.61 -17.00 5.71
C HIS A 106 8.37 -16.57 4.93
N LEU A 107 8.31 -16.87 3.63
CA LEU A 107 7.21 -16.45 2.74
C LEU A 107 5.82 -16.88 3.24
N ASN A 108 5.70 -18.07 3.84
CA ASN A 108 4.43 -18.54 4.39
C ASN A 108 3.93 -17.64 5.55
N ALA A 109 4.84 -17.18 6.41
CA ALA A 109 4.50 -16.25 7.49
C ALA A 109 4.10 -14.88 6.92
N LEU A 110 4.83 -14.38 5.91
CA LEU A 110 4.48 -13.14 5.22
C LEU A 110 3.11 -13.22 4.53
N ARG A 111 2.80 -14.33 3.86
CA ARG A 111 1.47 -14.56 3.24
C ARG A 111 0.37 -14.56 4.28
N LYS A 112 0.54 -15.30 5.38
CA LYS A 112 -0.43 -15.31 6.48
C LYS A 112 -0.66 -13.90 7.04
N ARG A 113 0.42 -13.15 7.29
CA ARG A 113 0.37 -11.78 7.80
C ARG A 113 -0.30 -10.82 6.82
N ARG A 114 -0.02 -10.94 5.52
CA ARG A 114 -0.67 -10.14 4.47
C ARG A 114 -2.18 -10.37 4.42
N ASN A 115 -2.62 -11.63 4.51
CA ASN A 115 -4.04 -11.97 4.43
C ASN A 115 -4.82 -11.49 5.66
N ILE A 116 -4.25 -11.65 6.86
CA ILE A 116 -4.96 -11.28 8.10
C ILE A 116 -4.96 -9.78 8.38
N ARG A 117 -4.01 -9.03 7.81
CA ARG A 117 -3.89 -7.58 8.03
C ARG A 117 -5.17 -6.82 7.68
N PHE A 118 -5.76 -7.11 6.54
CA PHE A 118 -7.01 -6.48 6.12
C PHE A 118 -8.19 -6.93 6.98
N ALA A 119 -8.23 -8.19 7.41
CA ALA A 119 -9.27 -8.69 8.32
C ALA A 119 -9.24 -7.94 9.67
N ILE A 120 -8.05 -7.73 10.23
CA ILE A 120 -7.87 -6.97 11.48
C ILE A 120 -8.28 -5.51 11.30
N TRP A 121 -7.81 -4.83 10.24
CA TRP A 121 -8.18 -3.45 9.96
C TRP A 121 -9.69 -3.28 9.83
N ASN A 122 -10.32 -4.07 8.96
CA ASN A 122 -11.76 -4.00 8.71
C ASN A 122 -12.53 -4.27 9.99
N LYS A 123 -12.11 -5.23 10.81
CA LYS A 123 -12.79 -5.56 12.06
C LYS A 123 -12.68 -4.45 13.10
N VAL A 124 -11.53 -3.78 13.20
CA VAL A 124 -11.38 -2.59 14.05
C VAL A 124 -12.32 -1.47 13.58
N VAL A 125 -12.33 -1.17 12.28
CA VAL A 125 -13.21 -0.13 11.71
C VAL A 125 -14.69 -0.46 11.93
N GLU A 126 -15.09 -1.72 11.74
CA GLU A 126 -16.44 -2.20 12.01
C GLU A 126 -16.86 -1.94 13.46
N ILE A 127 -16.00 -2.31 14.43
CA ILE A 127 -16.28 -2.09 15.86
C ILE A 127 -16.35 -0.60 16.19
N LEU A 128 -15.43 0.22 15.69
CA LEU A 128 -15.41 1.66 15.98
C LEU A 128 -16.64 2.38 15.38
N ARG A 129 -17.17 1.91 14.25
CA ARG A 129 -18.42 2.43 13.67
C ARG A 129 -19.64 2.02 14.49
N ALA A 130 -19.70 0.78 14.94
CA ALA A 130 -20.81 0.28 15.75
C ALA A 130 -20.79 0.83 17.18
N GLU A 131 -19.60 1.10 17.72
CA GLU A 131 -19.35 1.52 19.09
C GLU A 131 -18.38 2.74 19.12
N PRO A 132 -18.84 3.96 18.77
CA PRO A 132 -17.96 5.14 18.62
C PRO A 132 -17.16 5.54 19.86
N GLY A 133 -17.59 5.11 21.06
CA GLY A 133 -16.87 5.34 22.32
C GLY A 133 -15.76 4.32 22.62
N THR A 134 -15.56 3.31 21.78
CA THR A 134 -14.62 2.23 22.06
C THR A 134 -13.17 2.70 21.90
N PRO A 135 -12.34 2.65 22.96
CA PRO A 135 -10.94 3.07 22.87
C PRO A 135 -10.10 2.06 22.08
N VAL A 136 -9.23 2.57 21.19
CA VAL A 136 -8.24 1.74 20.48
C VAL A 136 -7.11 1.36 21.43
N ASN A 137 -7.26 0.22 22.10
CA ASN A 137 -6.32 -0.26 23.10
C ASN A 137 -6.19 -1.79 23.10
N ARG A 138 -5.39 -2.32 24.03
CA ARG A 138 -5.13 -3.76 24.15
C ARG A 138 -6.40 -4.62 24.35
N ALA A 139 -7.44 -4.07 24.99
CA ALA A 139 -8.70 -4.80 25.16
C ALA A 139 -9.43 -4.98 23.83
N LEU A 140 -9.46 -3.93 23.01
CA LEU A 140 -9.97 -3.99 21.63
C LEU A 140 -9.21 -5.02 20.81
N PHE A 141 -7.88 -5.02 20.83
CA PHE A 141 -7.09 -5.97 20.04
C PHE A 141 -7.23 -7.42 20.50
N LYS A 142 -7.43 -7.68 21.80
CA LYS A 142 -7.80 -9.02 22.30
C LYS A 142 -9.17 -9.48 21.81
N ARG A 143 -10.14 -8.56 21.65
CA ARG A 143 -11.44 -8.86 21.06
C ARG A 143 -11.28 -9.17 19.58
N VAL A 144 -10.69 -8.26 18.82
CA VAL A 144 -10.45 -8.41 17.37
C VAL A 144 -9.69 -9.69 17.05
N GLY A 145 -8.59 -9.98 17.76
CA GLY A 145 -7.78 -11.17 17.52
C GLY A 145 -8.55 -12.50 17.65
N ARG A 146 -9.61 -12.54 18.48
CA ARG A 146 -10.49 -13.71 18.61
C ARG A 146 -11.56 -13.79 17.52
N GLU A 147 -11.98 -12.65 16.98
CA GLU A 147 -13.07 -12.56 16.01
C GLU A 147 -12.59 -12.70 14.55
N VAL A 148 -11.31 -12.46 14.27
CA VAL A 148 -10.73 -12.65 12.92
C VAL A 148 -10.44 -14.13 12.62
N SER A 149 -10.41 -14.48 11.33
CA SER A 149 -10.05 -15.82 10.86
C SER A 149 -8.81 -15.78 9.94
N PRO A 150 -7.73 -16.52 10.27
CA PRO A 150 -7.55 -17.32 11.49
C PRO A 150 -7.39 -16.44 12.74
N PRO A 151 -7.72 -16.94 13.95
CA PRO A 151 -7.55 -16.16 15.18
C PRO A 151 -6.07 -15.91 15.48
N VAL A 152 -5.79 -14.77 16.12
CA VAL A 152 -4.46 -14.33 16.55
C VAL A 152 -4.47 -13.77 17.96
N GLY A 153 -3.29 -13.72 18.59
CA GLY A 153 -3.13 -13.12 19.90
C GLY A 153 -3.36 -11.61 19.87
N GLY A 154 -3.82 -11.01 20.98
CA GLY A 154 -4.10 -9.57 21.05
C GLY A 154 -2.88 -8.69 20.74
N SER A 155 -1.68 -9.10 21.15
CA SER A 155 -0.45 -8.35 20.81
C SER A 155 -0.10 -8.42 19.32
N GLU A 156 -0.35 -9.57 18.69
CA GLU A 156 -0.14 -9.74 17.24
C GLU A 156 -1.18 -8.91 16.45
N ALA A 157 -2.43 -8.90 16.90
CA ALA A 157 -3.48 -8.06 16.31
C ALA A 157 -3.14 -6.56 16.39
N GLU A 158 -2.62 -6.10 17.52
CA GLU A 158 -2.17 -4.72 17.73
C GLU A 158 -1.04 -4.33 16.77
N GLU A 159 0.01 -5.16 16.68
CA GLU A 159 1.14 -4.94 15.78
C GLU A 159 0.67 -4.85 14.31
N ILE A 160 -0.15 -5.80 13.88
CA ILE A 160 -0.66 -5.86 12.52
C ILE A 160 -1.60 -4.69 12.20
N TYR A 161 -2.41 -4.23 13.17
CA TYR A 161 -3.27 -3.06 13.00
C TYR A 161 -2.44 -1.79 12.74
N TYR A 162 -1.41 -1.54 13.54
CA TYR A 162 -0.56 -0.36 13.33
C TYR A 162 0.28 -0.44 12.05
N GLU A 163 0.62 -1.64 11.58
CA GLU A 163 1.14 -1.81 10.22
C GLU A 163 0.12 -1.43 9.15
N ALA A 164 -1.12 -1.91 9.29
CA ALA A 164 -2.19 -1.60 8.35
C ALA A 164 -2.47 -0.09 8.28
N LYS A 165 -2.51 0.58 9.44
CA LYS A 165 -2.74 2.02 9.55
C LYS A 165 -1.78 2.85 8.72
N LYS A 166 -0.51 2.44 8.62
CA LYS A 166 0.51 3.15 7.82
C LYS A 166 0.29 3.03 6.31
N MET A 167 -0.48 2.03 5.87
CA MET A 167 -0.75 1.74 4.45
C MET A 167 -2.05 2.33 3.96
N MET A 168 -2.93 2.75 4.87
CA MET A 168 -4.25 3.27 4.52
C MET A 168 -4.13 4.77 4.25
N PRO A 169 -4.61 5.26 3.09
CA PRO A 169 -4.53 6.67 2.73
C PRO A 169 -5.41 7.56 3.63
N PHE A 170 -6.34 6.95 4.38
CA PHE A 170 -7.28 7.65 5.26
C PHE A 170 -7.28 7.04 6.66
N SER A 171 -7.38 7.91 7.65
CA SER A 171 -7.63 7.55 9.04
C SER A 171 -9.08 7.07 9.21
N HIS A 172 -9.31 6.08 10.05
CA HIS A 172 -10.62 5.70 10.60
C HIS A 172 -11.47 6.88 11.10
N SER A 173 -10.85 7.99 11.53
CA SER A 173 -11.54 9.22 11.93
C SER A 173 -12.11 10.03 10.75
N GLU A 174 -11.65 9.76 9.53
CA GLU A 174 -12.05 10.44 8.29
C GLU A 174 -13.07 9.63 7.49
N VAL A 175 -13.32 8.36 7.86
CA VAL A 175 -14.29 7.47 7.19
C VAL A 175 -15.58 7.33 7.99
N GLY A 176 -15.87 8.34 8.81
CA GLY A 176 -16.97 8.38 9.78
C GLY A 176 -17.44 9.80 10.04
N GLU A 177 -17.80 10.51 8.98
CA GLU A 177 -18.84 11.56 8.95
C GLU A 177 -19.74 11.33 7.73
#